data_AF-A0A6N4ACA2-F1
#
_entry.id   AF-A0A6N4ACA2-F1
#
_cell.length_a   1.000
_cell.length_b   1.000
_cell.length_c   1.000
_cell.angle_alpha   90.00
_cell.angle_beta   90.00
_cell.angle_gamma   90.00
#
_symmetry.space_group_name_H-M   'P 1'
#
loop_
_entity.id
_entity.type
_entity.pdbx_description
1 polymer ?
#
loop_
_entity_poly.entity_id
_entity_poly.type
_entity_poly.pdbx_seq_one_letter_code
_entity_poly.pdbx_strand_id
1 'polypeptide(L)'
;MAQSEEQNNESYSANPNQKVYDTPHVVDHLVDVIAIYFAEKKKKFKWTPKEETYTVNKGGKIADVKKKYTDTFKAEKKTIRNLATDPDHTAALKPNDQIKVTWEEQEEDGFEMVKIPKATIGKKVYIVANCHGDKAKLTVQINENKLANTEAVYDAPVKFLIGDQEKDKVEFSITKDKSEYEQEITLRPKTDADLKKLVEKFDKRTGKNAFVYLKGEVTETSDEIKFPDETHEFLNKEQERFEVLGTPCYCNRDITVDEMINLIYHLRDKQNYVSKRDHFFNNGSEKITEISISTGKISDNRDKIQLFVNEMNAMFKKFNINTCKRKIHFIGQMYLETISFTYTYESRTSVPDNYKGGVDFQGRGMKQITHDYNYLAYYDYINTTTFYDTYIATRSGYESVGDCVAKRPAATTAGLDTAFYDGLKTFAKKISQELFHAFNSAGWFSTVYKPTTLTEMDKGLEDENIRLVTVAINGGENNLAERKNYTKWTREFFKYDTECVRR
;
A
#
# COMPACT_ATOMS: atom_id res chain seq x y z
N MET A 1 -46.17 -38.07 -25.43
CA MET A 1 -47.41 -37.81 -26.21
C MET A 1 -48.25 -36.85 -25.39
N ALA A 2 -48.73 -35.69 -25.82
CA ALA A 2 -48.61 -34.81 -26.98
C ALA A 2 -49.16 -33.44 -26.46
N GLN A 3 -48.57 -32.28 -26.78
CA GLN A 3 -49.13 -31.22 -27.69
C GLN A 3 -50.62 -30.87 -27.43
N SER A 4 -51.12 -29.64 -27.46
CA SER A 4 -50.74 -28.35 -28.08
C SER A 4 -51.80 -27.29 -27.62
N GLU A 5 -51.49 -25.98 -27.58
CA GLU A 5 -52.05 -24.88 -28.44
C GLU A 5 -53.57 -24.62 -28.28
N GLU A 6 -54.16 -23.41 -28.31
CA GLU A 6 -53.79 -22.16 -28.97
C GLU A 6 -54.66 -20.97 -28.48
N GLN A 7 -54.41 -19.80 -29.06
CA GLN A 7 -54.82 -18.43 -28.74
C GLN A 7 -56.29 -18.09 -29.00
N ASN A 8 -56.74 -16.95 -28.46
CA ASN A 8 -57.46 -15.98 -29.27
C ASN A 8 -57.24 -14.51 -28.84
N ASN A 9 -56.84 -13.72 -29.83
CA ASN A 9 -56.64 -12.27 -29.85
C ASN A 9 -57.98 -11.56 -30.02
N GLU A 10 -58.17 -10.38 -29.41
CA GLU A 10 -58.82 -9.26 -30.09
C GLU A 10 -58.18 -7.92 -29.69
N SER A 11 -57.97 -7.11 -30.73
CA SER A 11 -57.13 -5.93 -30.81
C SER A 11 -57.88 -4.63 -30.47
N TYR A 12 -57.27 -3.76 -29.68
CA TYR A 12 -57.62 -2.33 -29.66
C TYR A 12 -56.59 -1.54 -30.46
N SER A 13 -57.07 -0.82 -31.48
CA SER A 13 -56.28 0.05 -32.33
C SER A 13 -55.81 1.29 -31.57
N ALA A 14 -54.50 1.50 -31.53
CA ALA A 14 -53.87 2.66 -30.94
C ALA A 14 -54.01 3.89 -31.87
N ASN A 15 -54.44 5.02 -31.28
CA ASN A 15 -54.41 6.33 -31.91
C ASN A 15 -52.95 6.82 -32.04
N PRO A 16 -52.41 7.16 -33.23
CA PRO A 16 -50.97 7.38 -33.41
C PRO A 16 -50.39 8.70 -32.90
N ASN A 17 -51.15 9.59 -32.23
CA ASN A 17 -50.71 10.97 -31.99
C ASN A 17 -50.84 11.47 -30.54
N GLN A 18 -50.38 10.70 -29.55
CA GLN A 18 -50.21 11.22 -28.19
C GLN A 18 -48.79 11.00 -27.70
N LYS A 19 -47.89 11.93 -28.07
CA LYS A 19 -46.64 12.14 -27.34
C LYS A 19 -47.00 12.72 -25.97
N VAL A 20 -47.13 11.86 -24.97
CA VAL A 20 -47.10 12.28 -23.57
C VAL A 20 -45.65 12.63 -23.26
N TYR A 21 -45.37 13.93 -23.23
CA TYR A 21 -44.16 14.44 -22.61
C TYR A 21 -44.36 14.35 -21.09
N ASP A 22 -43.90 13.27 -20.47
CA ASP A 22 -43.67 13.25 -19.03
C ASP A 22 -42.46 14.14 -18.73
N THR A 23 -42.73 15.44 -18.65
CA THR A 23 -41.86 16.41 -18.01
C THR A 23 -42.21 16.34 -16.52
N PRO A 24 -41.27 16.09 -15.60
CA PRO A 24 -41.58 16.13 -14.18
C PRO A 24 -42.12 17.52 -13.85
N HIS A 25 -43.38 17.59 -13.39
CA HIS A 25 -43.90 18.81 -12.79
C HIS A 25 -43.04 19.11 -11.56
N VAL A 26 -42.22 20.16 -11.66
CA VAL A 26 -41.67 20.85 -10.48
C VAL A 26 -42.89 21.36 -9.73
N VAL A 27 -43.22 20.72 -8.62
CA VAL A 27 -44.30 21.16 -7.74
C VAL A 27 -43.79 22.44 -7.09
N ASP A 28 -44.27 23.60 -7.55
CA ASP A 28 -44.05 24.86 -6.84
C ASP A 28 -44.55 24.65 -5.39
N HIS A 29 -43.71 24.94 -4.40
CA HIS A 29 -43.89 24.73 -2.94
C HIS A 29 -43.43 23.40 -2.31
N LEU A 30 -42.47 22.69 -2.89
CA LEU A 30 -41.88 21.47 -2.30
C LEU A 30 -40.34 21.53 -2.25
N VAL A 31 -39.76 21.10 -1.13
CA VAL A 31 -38.34 20.75 -0.98
C VAL A 31 -38.22 19.25 -0.75
N ASP A 32 -37.69 18.53 -1.74
CA ASP A 32 -37.54 17.06 -1.73
C ASP A 32 -36.07 16.66 -1.57
N VAL A 33 -35.73 16.06 -0.44
CA VAL A 33 -34.39 15.51 -0.16
C VAL A 33 -34.39 14.03 -0.51
N ILE A 34 -33.80 13.67 -1.65
CA ILE A 34 -33.88 12.32 -2.22
C ILE A 34 -32.83 11.39 -1.63
N ALA A 35 -31.58 11.83 -1.57
CA ALA A 35 -30.47 11.00 -1.11
C ALA A 35 -29.35 11.85 -0.52
N ILE A 36 -28.69 11.33 0.52
CA ILE A 36 -27.44 11.89 1.04
C ILE A 36 -26.45 10.74 1.22
N TYR A 37 -25.25 10.87 0.70
CA TYR A 37 -24.26 9.79 0.73
C TYR A 37 -22.81 10.29 0.68
N PHE A 38 -21.88 9.40 1.02
CA PHE A 38 -20.46 9.63 0.83
C PHE A 38 -20.01 9.23 -0.58
N ALA A 39 -19.19 10.06 -1.21
CA ALA A 39 -18.67 9.85 -2.55
C ALA A 39 -17.17 10.14 -2.65
N GLU A 40 -16.57 9.68 -3.76
CA GLU A 40 -15.27 10.14 -4.22
C GLU A 40 -15.40 10.78 -5.61
N LYS A 41 -14.64 11.85 -5.84
CA LYS A 41 -14.61 12.55 -7.13
C LYS A 41 -13.69 11.79 -8.09
N LYS A 42 -14.26 11.21 -9.15
CA LYS A 42 -13.51 10.49 -10.19
C LYS A 42 -13.53 11.26 -11.49
N LYS A 43 -12.48 11.07 -12.30
CA LYS A 43 -12.48 11.52 -13.69
C LYS A 43 -13.48 10.70 -14.47
N LYS A 44 -14.39 11.38 -15.14
CA LYS A 44 -15.30 10.78 -16.10
C LYS A 44 -14.61 10.76 -17.45
N PHE A 45 -14.81 9.70 -18.22
CA PHE A 45 -14.25 9.56 -19.56
C PHE A 45 -15.35 9.29 -20.57
N LYS A 46 -15.19 9.85 -21.76
CA LYS A 46 -16.01 9.52 -22.93
C LYS A 46 -15.13 8.91 -24.02
N TRP A 47 -15.79 8.22 -24.93
CA TRP A 47 -15.16 7.66 -26.12
C TRP A 47 -15.56 8.52 -27.32
N THR A 48 -14.57 9.16 -27.93
CA THR A 48 -14.78 10.06 -29.07
C THR A 48 -14.35 9.33 -30.34
N PRO A 49 -15.26 9.14 -31.32
CA PRO A 49 -14.90 8.56 -32.62
C PRO A 49 -13.89 9.45 -33.35
N LYS A 50 -12.87 8.81 -33.94
CA LYS A 50 -11.83 9.43 -34.76
C LYS A 50 -11.68 8.64 -36.06
N GLU A 51 -11.27 9.32 -37.10
CA GLU A 51 -10.93 8.72 -38.38
C GLU A 51 -9.74 9.43 -39.02
N GLU A 52 -8.93 8.66 -39.75
CA GLU A 52 -7.90 9.21 -40.62
C GLU A 52 -7.70 8.32 -41.86
N THR A 53 -7.16 8.93 -42.92
CA THR A 53 -6.82 8.21 -44.15
C THR A 53 -5.33 7.92 -44.20
N TYR A 54 -4.96 6.64 -44.21
CA TYR A 54 -3.59 6.18 -44.32
C TYR A 54 -3.20 5.89 -45.77
N THR A 55 -2.16 6.56 -46.28
CA THR A 55 -1.58 6.27 -47.59
C THR A 55 -0.46 5.21 -47.48
N VAL A 56 -0.57 4.13 -48.26
CA VAL A 56 0.37 3.00 -48.24
C VAL A 56 1.68 3.35 -48.96
N ASN A 57 2.79 3.44 -48.22
CA ASN A 57 4.10 3.81 -48.79
C ASN A 57 4.82 2.66 -49.51
N LYS A 58 4.68 1.43 -49.01
CA LYS A 58 5.19 0.18 -49.59
C LYS A 58 4.07 -0.85 -49.43
N GLY A 59 3.84 -1.68 -50.44
CA GLY A 59 2.77 -2.69 -50.38
C GLY A 59 2.86 -3.60 -49.15
N GLY A 60 1.80 -4.34 -48.83
CA GLY A 60 1.73 -5.10 -47.58
C GLY A 60 0.35 -5.67 -47.28
N LYS A 61 0.04 -5.92 -45.99
CA LYS A 61 -1.27 -6.40 -45.55
C LYS A 61 -1.97 -5.34 -44.68
N ILE A 62 -3.31 -5.35 -44.64
CA ILE A 62 -4.08 -4.50 -43.69
C ILE A 62 -3.57 -4.66 -42.26
N ALA A 63 -3.20 -5.88 -41.87
CA ALA A 63 -2.69 -6.17 -40.53
C ALA A 63 -1.47 -5.32 -40.15
N ASP A 64 -0.63 -4.96 -41.13
CA ASP A 64 0.55 -4.12 -40.92
C ASP A 64 0.14 -2.67 -40.62
N VAL A 65 -0.93 -2.18 -41.25
CA VAL A 65 -1.52 -0.86 -40.97
C VAL A 65 -2.09 -0.83 -39.56
N LYS A 66 -2.91 -1.82 -39.18
CA LYS A 66 -3.46 -1.91 -37.81
C LYS A 66 -2.36 -2.00 -36.76
N LYS A 67 -1.31 -2.78 -37.01
CA LYS A 67 -0.15 -2.90 -36.13
C LYS A 67 0.57 -1.57 -35.96
N LYS A 68 0.85 -0.86 -37.06
CA LYS A 68 1.48 0.47 -37.02
C LYS A 68 0.72 1.43 -36.11
N TYR A 69 -0.60 1.51 -36.27
CA TYR A 69 -1.44 2.40 -35.46
C TYR A 69 -1.46 1.97 -33.98
N THR A 70 -1.57 0.67 -33.73
CA THR A 70 -1.49 0.13 -32.36
C THR A 70 -0.16 0.51 -31.69
N ASP A 71 0.95 0.36 -32.39
CA ASP A 71 2.29 0.69 -31.90
C ASP A 71 2.44 2.20 -31.67
N THR A 72 1.94 3.04 -32.58
CA THR A 72 1.92 4.51 -32.45
C THR A 72 1.12 4.94 -31.22
N PHE A 73 -0.13 4.49 -31.07
CA PHE A 73 -0.97 4.88 -29.94
C PHE A 73 -0.40 4.40 -28.60
N LYS A 74 0.25 3.23 -28.58
CA LYS A 74 0.98 2.74 -27.41
C LYS A 74 2.17 3.63 -27.06
N ALA A 75 2.94 4.09 -28.06
CA ALA A 75 4.05 5.02 -27.86
C ALA A 75 3.57 6.39 -27.37
N GLU A 76 2.45 6.88 -27.88
CA GLU A 76 1.78 8.13 -27.47
C GLU A 76 1.03 8.02 -26.14
N LYS A 77 0.95 6.82 -25.54
CA LYS A 77 0.18 6.53 -24.32
C LYS A 77 -1.31 6.90 -24.44
N LYS A 78 -1.89 6.75 -25.62
CA LYS A 78 -3.33 6.93 -25.87
C LYS A 78 -4.09 5.67 -25.54
N THR A 79 -5.23 5.82 -24.86
CA THR A 79 -6.18 4.73 -24.66
C THR A 79 -7.20 4.77 -25.81
N ILE A 80 -7.21 3.73 -26.63
CA ILE A 80 -8.13 3.61 -27.77
C ILE A 80 -8.91 2.29 -27.73
N ARG A 81 -10.03 2.22 -28.42
CA ARG A 81 -10.78 0.99 -28.69
C ARG A 81 -11.36 0.99 -30.10
N ASN A 82 -11.90 -0.15 -30.53
CA ASN A 82 -12.59 -0.30 -31.81
C ASN A 82 -11.76 0.15 -33.02
N LEU A 83 -10.44 -0.08 -32.97
CA LEU A 83 -9.55 0.18 -34.10
C LEU A 83 -9.94 -0.70 -35.29
N ALA A 84 -10.45 -0.06 -36.33
CA ALA A 84 -10.90 -0.68 -37.55
C ALA A 84 -10.25 0.00 -38.75
N THR A 85 -10.32 -0.72 -39.86
CA THR A 85 -9.96 -0.24 -41.19
C THR A 85 -11.11 -0.62 -42.11
N ASP A 86 -11.26 0.07 -43.24
CA ASP A 86 -12.35 -0.25 -44.18
C ASP A 86 -12.41 -1.77 -44.51
N PRO A 87 -13.60 -2.39 -44.49
CA PRO A 87 -13.75 -3.85 -44.38
C PRO A 87 -13.47 -4.67 -45.66
N ASP A 88 -13.07 -4.08 -46.79
CA ASP A 88 -13.06 -4.80 -48.08
C ASP A 88 -11.68 -5.19 -48.66
N HIS A 89 -10.56 -4.87 -47.99
CA HIS A 89 -9.23 -5.14 -48.55
C HIS A 89 -8.69 -6.54 -48.18
N THR A 90 -9.28 -7.59 -48.75
CA THR A 90 -8.73 -8.96 -48.65
C THR A 90 -7.49 -9.17 -49.54
N ALA A 91 -7.24 -8.26 -50.48
CA ALA A 91 -6.08 -8.25 -51.36
C ALA A 91 -4.84 -7.62 -50.70
N ALA A 92 -3.65 -7.95 -51.22
CA ALA A 92 -2.42 -7.30 -50.81
C ALA A 92 -2.46 -5.80 -51.17
N LEU A 93 -2.09 -4.95 -50.21
CA LEU A 93 -2.00 -3.51 -50.38
C LEU A 93 -0.88 -3.16 -51.35
N LYS A 94 -1.11 -2.18 -52.22
CA LYS A 94 -0.15 -1.63 -53.18
C LYS A 94 0.31 -0.24 -52.74
N PRO A 95 1.48 0.22 -53.20
CA PRO A 95 1.90 1.61 -53.01
C PRO A 95 0.81 2.58 -53.51
N ASN A 96 0.55 3.62 -52.72
CA ASN A 96 -0.47 4.66 -52.90
C ASN A 96 -1.93 4.25 -52.66
N ASP A 97 -2.21 3.03 -52.19
CA ASP A 97 -3.55 2.69 -51.70
C ASP A 97 -3.92 3.61 -50.52
N GLN A 98 -5.20 4.03 -50.46
CA GLN A 98 -5.74 4.85 -49.38
C GLN A 98 -6.65 4.01 -48.50
N ILE A 99 -6.27 3.85 -47.24
CA ILE A 99 -6.98 3.02 -46.26
C ILE A 99 -7.58 3.92 -45.20
N LYS A 100 -8.91 3.94 -45.07
CA LYS A 100 -9.55 4.60 -43.93
C LYS A 100 -9.30 3.78 -42.67
N VAL A 101 -8.82 4.46 -41.64
CA VAL A 101 -8.62 3.91 -40.30
C VAL A 101 -9.55 4.64 -39.36
N THR A 102 -10.29 3.90 -38.55
CA THR A 102 -11.24 4.44 -37.57
C THR A 102 -10.97 3.86 -36.19
N TRP A 103 -11.16 4.65 -35.14
CA TRP A 103 -11.03 4.21 -33.75
C TRP A 103 -11.87 5.10 -32.85
N GLU A 104 -12.05 4.70 -31.60
CA GLU A 104 -12.52 5.58 -30.55
C GLU A 104 -11.37 5.88 -29.59
N GLU A 105 -11.16 7.14 -29.28
CA GLU A 105 -10.16 7.61 -28.32
C GLU A 105 -10.83 7.98 -26.99
N GLN A 106 -10.22 7.58 -25.88
CA GLN A 106 -10.70 7.94 -24.55
C GLN A 106 -10.31 9.39 -24.25
N GLU A 107 -11.32 10.24 -24.06
CA GLU A 107 -11.15 11.65 -23.70
C GLU A 107 -11.75 11.92 -22.32
N GLU A 108 -11.14 12.82 -21.55
CA GLU A 108 -11.66 13.25 -20.25
C GLU A 108 -12.96 14.07 -20.45
N ASP A 109 -14.04 13.68 -19.77
CA ASP A 109 -15.38 14.26 -19.84
C ASP A 109 -15.77 14.87 -18.48
N GLY A 110 -14.82 15.54 -17.84
CA GLY A 110 -15.01 16.16 -16.54
C GLY A 110 -14.90 15.18 -15.38
N PHE A 111 -15.73 15.39 -14.35
CA PHE A 111 -15.71 14.62 -13.11
C PHE A 111 -17.09 14.11 -12.76
N GLU A 112 -17.14 12.99 -12.06
CA GLU A 112 -18.35 12.40 -11.49
C GLU A 112 -18.15 12.11 -10.00
N MET A 113 -19.23 12.17 -9.24
CA MET A 113 -19.26 11.74 -7.84
C MET A 113 -19.68 10.28 -7.79
N VAL A 114 -18.76 9.42 -7.35
CA VAL A 114 -19.03 7.98 -7.24
C VAL A 114 -19.27 7.63 -5.78
N LYS A 115 -20.49 7.17 -5.46
CA LYS A 115 -20.84 6.70 -4.11
C LYS A 115 -19.86 5.63 -3.64
N ILE A 116 -19.39 5.78 -2.41
CA ILE A 116 -18.45 4.84 -1.77
C ILE A 116 -19.07 4.26 -0.49
N PRO A 117 -18.87 2.97 -0.18
CA PRO A 117 -19.41 2.34 1.03
C PRO A 117 -18.47 2.48 2.24
N LYS A 118 -17.22 2.89 2.03
CA LYS A 118 -16.21 2.96 3.09
C LYS A 118 -15.10 3.97 2.83
N ALA A 119 -14.47 4.43 3.90
CA ALA A 119 -13.24 5.22 3.87
C ALA A 119 -12.37 4.93 5.10
N THR A 120 -11.17 5.47 5.09
CA THR A 120 -10.25 5.43 6.24
C THR A 120 -10.25 6.81 6.91
N ILE A 121 -10.08 6.85 8.24
CA ILE A 121 -9.89 8.12 8.96
C ILE A 121 -8.81 8.97 8.30
N GLY A 122 -9.07 10.27 8.17
CA GLY A 122 -8.17 11.22 7.53
C GLY A 122 -8.19 11.19 6.00
N LYS A 123 -8.94 10.28 5.36
CA LYS A 123 -9.18 10.33 3.91
C LYS A 123 -10.14 11.48 3.59
N LYS A 124 -9.87 12.18 2.48
CA LYS A 124 -10.81 13.12 1.88
C LYS A 124 -11.94 12.36 1.19
N VAL A 125 -13.17 12.76 1.49
CA VAL A 125 -14.40 12.22 0.89
C VAL A 125 -15.35 13.37 0.61
N TYR A 126 -16.35 13.15 -0.23
CA TYR A 126 -17.41 14.11 -0.49
C TYR A 126 -18.67 13.68 0.24
N ILE A 127 -19.37 14.61 0.89
CA ILE A 127 -20.79 14.44 1.18
C ILE A 127 -21.55 15.00 -0.01
N VAL A 128 -22.42 14.17 -0.59
CA VAL A 128 -23.27 14.53 -1.72
C VAL A 128 -24.73 14.45 -1.28
N ALA A 129 -25.50 15.48 -1.60
CA ALA A 129 -26.93 15.57 -1.37
C ALA A 129 -27.67 15.78 -2.69
N ASN A 130 -28.60 14.87 -3.00
CA ASN A 130 -29.49 15.00 -4.14
C ASN A 130 -30.82 15.56 -3.64
N CYS A 131 -31.16 16.78 -4.03
CA CYS A 131 -32.32 17.51 -3.53
C CYS A 131 -32.94 18.38 -4.61
N HIS A 132 -34.26 18.58 -4.56
CA HIS A 132 -34.97 19.58 -5.38
C HIS A 132 -35.69 20.58 -4.48
N GLY A 133 -35.78 21.83 -4.90
CA GLY A 133 -36.50 22.88 -4.19
C GLY A 133 -36.11 24.27 -4.71
N ASP A 134 -36.86 25.31 -4.33
CA ASP A 134 -36.61 26.67 -4.81
C ASP A 134 -35.62 27.44 -3.91
N LYS A 135 -35.94 27.54 -2.62
CA LYS A 135 -35.09 28.22 -1.63
C LYS A 135 -35.20 27.56 -0.27
N ALA A 136 -34.17 26.84 0.13
CA ALA A 136 -34.07 26.23 1.44
C ALA A 136 -32.62 26.03 1.87
N LYS A 137 -32.41 25.66 3.13
CA LYS A 137 -31.10 25.31 3.67
C LYS A 137 -31.13 23.90 4.24
N LEU A 138 -30.38 22.99 3.63
CA LEU A 138 -30.15 21.64 4.15
C LEU A 138 -28.90 21.63 5.01
N THR A 139 -29.01 21.14 6.23
CA THR A 139 -27.87 20.84 7.11
C THR A 139 -27.70 19.33 7.24
N VAL A 140 -26.47 18.86 7.17
CA VAL A 140 -26.14 17.42 7.22
C VAL A 140 -25.12 17.17 8.32
N GLN A 141 -25.48 16.33 9.29
CA GLN A 141 -24.60 15.86 10.36
C GLN A 141 -24.16 14.42 10.10
N ILE A 142 -22.97 14.07 10.58
CA ILE A 142 -22.48 12.68 10.59
C ILE A 142 -22.64 12.15 12.01
N ASN A 143 -23.20 10.95 12.16
CA ASN A 143 -23.39 10.29 13.45
C ASN A 143 -22.87 8.85 13.41
N GLU A 144 -22.43 8.32 14.56
CA GLU A 144 -21.99 6.93 14.65
C GLU A 144 -23.18 6.00 14.91
N ASN A 145 -23.32 4.98 14.06
CA ASN A 145 -24.27 3.89 14.23
C ASN A 145 -23.69 2.87 15.24
N LYS A 146 -24.54 2.47 16.21
CA LYS A 146 -24.16 1.54 17.30
C LYS A 146 -24.66 0.11 17.12
N LEU A 147 -25.18 -0.26 15.94
CA LEU A 147 -25.74 -1.60 15.67
C LEU A 147 -24.67 -2.70 15.74
N ALA A 148 -23.51 -2.47 15.11
CA ALA A 148 -22.39 -3.43 15.14
C ALA A 148 -21.40 -3.17 16.29
N ASN A 149 -21.23 -1.92 16.69
CA ASN A 149 -20.30 -1.50 17.75
C ASN A 149 -21.08 -0.81 18.86
N THR A 150 -21.22 -1.46 20.02
CA THR A 150 -22.06 -0.98 21.13
C THR A 150 -21.50 0.29 21.80
N GLU A 151 -20.19 0.39 21.93
CA GLU A 151 -19.49 1.59 22.43
C GLU A 151 -19.08 2.47 21.25
N ALA A 152 -19.40 3.76 21.26
CA ALA A 152 -18.98 4.70 20.22
C ALA A 152 -17.50 5.12 20.38
N VAL A 153 -16.82 5.33 19.26
CA VAL A 153 -15.45 5.89 19.20
C VAL A 153 -15.50 7.38 18.94
N TYR A 154 -16.52 7.86 18.23
CA TYR A 154 -16.77 9.27 17.99
C TYR A 154 -17.66 9.90 19.05
N ASP A 155 -17.45 11.20 19.26
CA ASP A 155 -18.43 12.05 19.89
C ASP A 155 -19.58 12.30 18.89
N ALA A 156 -20.79 12.56 19.39
CA ALA A 156 -21.96 12.84 18.57
C ALA A 156 -22.32 14.34 18.64
N PRO A 157 -22.45 15.05 17.50
CA PRO A 157 -22.16 14.59 16.13
C PRO A 157 -20.65 14.40 15.87
N VAL A 158 -20.33 13.55 14.89
CA VAL A 158 -18.95 13.28 14.46
C VAL A 158 -18.35 14.57 13.90
N LYS A 159 -17.20 14.96 14.45
CA LYS A 159 -16.44 16.10 13.96
C LYS A 159 -15.56 15.74 12.77
N PHE A 160 -15.48 16.64 11.80
CA PHE A 160 -14.68 16.50 10.58
C PHE A 160 -14.13 17.86 10.13
N LEU A 161 -13.25 17.84 9.13
CA LEU A 161 -12.68 19.06 8.57
C LEU A 161 -13.32 19.44 7.24
N ILE A 162 -13.63 20.72 7.08
CA ILE A 162 -13.86 21.38 5.80
C ILE A 162 -12.69 22.36 5.58
N GLY A 163 -11.79 22.04 4.66
CA GLY A 163 -10.48 22.69 4.60
C GLY A 163 -9.74 22.48 5.93
N ASP A 164 -9.35 23.58 6.59
CA ASP A 164 -8.65 23.57 7.89
C ASP A 164 -9.59 23.84 9.08
N GLN A 165 -10.89 23.98 8.84
CA GLN A 165 -11.88 24.27 9.88
C GLN A 165 -12.56 23.00 10.37
N GLU A 166 -12.60 22.82 11.69
CA GLU A 166 -13.41 21.77 12.32
C GLU A 166 -14.89 22.15 12.28
N LYS A 167 -15.70 21.21 11.83
CA LYS A 167 -17.15 21.31 11.71
C LYS A 167 -17.79 20.02 12.22
N ASP A 168 -19.05 20.13 12.56
CA ASP A 168 -19.93 19.03 12.95
C ASP A 168 -21.09 18.83 11.97
N LYS A 169 -21.24 19.75 11.02
CA LYS A 169 -22.26 19.71 9.97
C LYS A 169 -21.77 20.36 8.67
N VAL A 170 -22.36 19.92 7.57
CA VAL A 170 -22.29 20.57 6.25
C VAL A 170 -23.59 21.35 6.04
N GLU A 171 -23.52 22.48 5.35
CA GLU A 171 -24.70 23.28 5.00
C GLU A 171 -24.76 23.47 3.47
N PHE A 172 -25.91 23.19 2.87
CA PHE A 172 -26.19 23.36 1.45
C PHE A 172 -27.35 24.34 1.26
N SER A 173 -27.16 25.37 0.44
CA SER A 173 -28.23 26.25 -0.01
C SER A 173 -28.92 25.64 -1.23
N ILE A 174 -30.15 25.16 -1.05
CA ILE A 174 -30.97 24.57 -2.11
C ILE A 174 -31.54 25.68 -2.99
N THR A 175 -31.40 25.51 -4.30
CA THR A 175 -31.84 26.44 -5.36
C THR A 175 -32.55 25.71 -6.49
N LYS A 176 -33.49 26.38 -7.16
CA LYS A 176 -34.32 25.82 -8.25
C LYS A 176 -33.53 25.13 -9.37
N ASP A 177 -32.36 25.65 -9.72
CA ASP A 177 -31.60 25.21 -10.91
C ASP A 177 -30.56 24.11 -10.63
N LYS A 178 -30.46 23.62 -9.39
CA LYS A 178 -29.42 22.65 -8.98
C LYS A 178 -30.04 21.49 -8.21
N SER A 179 -29.69 20.26 -8.60
CA SER A 179 -30.24 19.03 -8.01
C SER A 179 -29.25 18.16 -7.23
N GLU A 180 -27.95 18.38 -7.42
CA GLU A 180 -26.88 17.64 -6.75
C GLU A 180 -25.92 18.63 -6.11
N TYR A 181 -25.68 18.51 -4.81
CA TYR A 181 -24.83 19.39 -4.02
C TYR A 181 -23.71 18.58 -3.38
N GLU A 182 -22.49 19.11 -3.41
CA GLU A 182 -21.32 18.40 -2.92
C GLU A 182 -20.46 19.25 -1.96
N GLN A 183 -19.86 18.59 -0.96
CA GLN A 183 -18.88 19.20 -0.06
C GLN A 183 -17.74 18.21 0.21
N GLU A 184 -16.50 18.60 -0.11
CA GLU A 184 -15.32 17.84 0.31
C GLU A 184 -15.11 18.00 1.82
N ILE A 185 -14.94 16.88 2.51
CA ILE A 185 -14.61 16.83 3.93
C ILE A 185 -13.40 15.91 4.15
N THR A 186 -12.77 16.04 5.32
CA THR A 186 -11.80 15.05 5.81
C THR A 186 -12.30 14.45 7.12
N LEU A 187 -12.50 13.13 7.15
CA LEU A 187 -13.03 12.39 8.32
C LEU A 187 -11.99 12.27 9.44
N ARG A 188 -11.69 13.37 10.13
CA ARG A 188 -10.77 13.44 11.26
C ARG A 188 -11.05 14.67 12.14
N PRO A 189 -10.63 14.66 13.41
CA PRO A 189 -10.57 15.88 14.22
C PRO A 189 -9.46 16.83 13.74
N LYS A 190 -9.52 18.08 14.21
CA LYS A 190 -8.59 19.16 13.86
C LYS A 190 -7.15 18.90 14.24
N THR A 191 -6.93 18.41 15.45
CA THR A 191 -5.57 18.23 15.99
C THR A 191 -5.09 16.80 15.85
N ASP A 192 -3.79 16.62 15.75
CA ASP A 192 -3.16 15.30 15.62
C ASP A 192 -3.18 14.53 16.93
N ALA A 193 -3.16 15.28 18.05
CA ALA A 193 -3.34 14.72 19.37
C ALA A 193 -4.72 14.07 19.52
N ASP A 194 -5.79 14.72 19.04
CA ASP A 194 -7.14 14.16 19.11
C ASP A 194 -7.36 13.05 18.08
N LEU A 195 -6.72 13.15 16.91
CA LEU A 195 -6.70 12.06 15.94
C LEU A 195 -6.02 10.81 16.51
N LYS A 196 -4.90 10.97 17.22
CA LYS A 196 -4.22 9.85 17.91
C LYS A 196 -5.14 9.19 18.93
N LYS A 197 -5.80 9.97 19.79
CA LYS A 197 -6.78 9.45 20.77
C LYS A 197 -7.91 8.69 20.07
N LEU A 198 -8.42 9.21 18.95
CA LEU A 198 -9.45 8.54 18.17
C LEU A 198 -8.96 7.18 17.65
N VAL A 199 -7.77 7.14 17.02
CA VAL A 199 -7.16 5.88 16.54
C VAL A 199 -6.99 4.86 17.67
N GLU A 200 -6.55 5.28 18.86
CA GLU A 200 -6.44 4.42 20.04
C GLU A 200 -7.80 3.82 20.46
N LYS A 201 -8.90 4.55 20.28
CA LYS A 201 -10.25 3.99 20.50
C LYS A 201 -10.60 2.93 19.45
N PHE A 202 -10.22 3.15 18.18
CA PHE A 202 -10.44 2.16 17.10
C PHE A 202 -9.59 0.90 17.31
N ASP A 203 -8.35 1.01 17.78
CA ASP A 203 -7.47 -0.14 18.03
C ASP A 203 -8.00 -1.11 19.11
N LYS A 204 -8.92 -0.65 19.97
CA LYS A 204 -9.62 -1.48 20.96
C LYS A 204 -10.74 -2.33 20.35
N ARG A 205 -11.15 -2.07 19.10
CA ARG A 205 -12.20 -2.82 18.40
C ARG A 205 -11.62 -3.97 17.58
N THR A 206 -12.30 -5.12 17.60
CA THR A 206 -11.93 -6.31 16.80
C THR A 206 -11.82 -6.00 15.30
N GLY A 207 -12.72 -5.17 14.76
CA GLY A 207 -12.72 -4.78 13.35
C GLY A 207 -11.93 -3.51 13.03
N LYS A 208 -11.41 -2.81 14.05
CA LYS A 208 -10.77 -1.49 13.92
C LYS A 208 -11.55 -0.52 13.02
N ASN A 209 -12.87 -0.55 13.13
CA ASN A 209 -13.79 0.21 12.29
C ASN A 209 -14.89 0.87 13.12
N ALA A 210 -15.65 1.75 12.48
CA ALA A 210 -16.88 2.35 12.96
C ALA A 210 -17.84 2.44 11.79
N PHE A 211 -19.13 2.42 12.07
CA PHE A 211 -20.15 2.66 11.05
C PHE A 211 -20.78 4.00 11.31
N VAL A 212 -20.89 4.84 10.29
CA VAL A 212 -21.50 6.17 10.40
C VAL A 212 -22.67 6.31 9.44
N TYR A 213 -23.57 7.21 9.78
CA TYR A 213 -24.75 7.57 9.00
C TYR A 213 -24.87 9.11 8.93
N LEU A 214 -25.70 9.58 8.00
CA LEU A 214 -25.92 11.00 7.75
C LEU A 214 -27.32 11.37 8.22
N LYS A 215 -27.46 12.48 8.94
CA LYS A 215 -28.76 13.02 9.34
C LYS A 215 -28.97 14.39 8.70
N GLY A 216 -30.05 14.54 7.94
CA GLY A 216 -30.42 15.78 7.25
C GLY A 216 -31.51 16.56 8.00
N GLU A 217 -31.42 17.90 7.98
CA GLU A 217 -32.47 18.79 8.46
C GLU A 217 -32.61 19.98 7.51
N VAL A 218 -33.82 20.29 7.07
CA VAL A 218 -34.11 21.41 6.16
C VAL A 218 -34.72 22.58 6.93
N THR A 219 -34.25 23.79 6.65
CA THR A 219 -34.68 25.05 7.28
C THR A 219 -34.78 26.16 6.22
N GLU A 220 -35.17 27.36 6.65
CA GLU A 220 -35.20 28.57 5.79
C GLU A 220 -36.14 28.46 4.57
N THR A 221 -37.21 27.69 4.71
CA THR A 221 -38.27 27.56 3.71
C THR A 221 -39.66 27.54 4.37
N SER A 222 -40.67 27.98 3.64
CA SER A 222 -42.09 27.78 3.96
C SER A 222 -42.72 26.63 3.17
N ASP A 223 -41.95 26.02 2.26
CA ASP A 223 -42.39 24.93 1.42
C ASP A 223 -42.53 23.64 2.22
N GLU A 224 -43.33 22.70 1.71
CA GLU A 224 -43.41 21.36 2.26
C GLU A 224 -42.03 20.68 2.17
N ILE A 225 -41.62 19.98 3.22
CA ILE A 225 -40.33 19.29 3.26
C ILE A 225 -40.59 17.79 3.19
N LYS A 226 -39.94 17.12 2.24
CA LYS A 226 -40.02 15.67 2.06
C LYS A 226 -38.66 15.02 2.19
N PHE A 227 -38.62 13.96 2.98
CA PHE A 227 -37.50 13.03 3.11
C PHE A 227 -37.95 11.62 2.69
N PRO A 228 -37.01 10.67 2.45
CA PRO A 228 -37.37 9.30 2.06
C PRO A 228 -38.11 8.54 3.17
N ASP A 229 -37.85 8.90 4.43
CA ASP A 229 -38.58 8.42 5.60
C ASP A 229 -38.52 9.45 6.74
N GLU A 230 -39.33 9.24 7.79
CA GLU A 230 -39.49 10.17 8.93
C GLU A 230 -38.25 10.29 9.82
N THR A 231 -37.24 9.43 9.65
CA THR A 231 -36.02 9.50 10.48
C THR A 231 -35.09 10.62 10.03
N HIS A 232 -35.18 11.00 8.75
CA HIS A 232 -34.24 11.89 8.06
C HIS A 232 -32.79 11.35 8.08
N GLU A 233 -32.63 10.04 8.29
CA GLU A 233 -31.34 9.37 8.37
C GLU A 233 -31.04 8.60 7.08
N PHE A 234 -29.83 8.78 6.58
CA PHE A 234 -29.31 8.13 5.39
C PHE A 234 -28.14 7.24 5.78
N LEU A 235 -28.04 6.07 5.15
CA LEU A 235 -26.98 5.10 5.43
C LEU A 235 -26.99 4.52 6.86
N ASN A 236 -28.17 4.49 7.52
CA ASN A 236 -28.30 3.97 8.89
C ASN A 236 -28.80 2.50 8.96
N LYS A 237 -29.24 1.92 7.84
CA LYS A 237 -29.74 0.55 7.73
C LYS A 237 -28.59 -0.44 7.58
N GLU A 238 -28.77 -1.69 8.02
CA GLU A 238 -27.71 -2.71 8.09
C GLU A 238 -26.95 -2.95 6.78
N GLN A 239 -27.66 -2.93 5.65
CA GLN A 239 -27.07 -3.15 4.33
C GLN A 239 -26.60 -1.87 3.64
N GLU A 240 -26.73 -0.71 4.29
CA GLU A 240 -26.49 0.60 3.69
C GLU A 240 -25.52 1.46 4.51
N ARG A 241 -24.76 0.87 5.45
CA ARG A 241 -23.87 1.62 6.36
C ARG A 241 -22.61 2.11 5.64
N PHE A 242 -22.10 3.27 6.07
CA PHE A 242 -20.77 3.72 5.69
C PHE A 242 -19.72 3.29 6.72
N GLU A 243 -18.74 2.50 6.29
CA GLU A 243 -17.67 2.02 7.16
C GLU A 243 -16.48 3.02 7.19
N VAL A 244 -16.07 3.42 8.38
CA VAL A 244 -14.84 4.18 8.61
C VAL A 244 -13.80 3.27 9.25
N LEU A 245 -12.66 3.10 8.59
CA LEU A 245 -11.53 2.31 9.09
C LEU A 245 -10.58 3.18 9.92
N GLY A 246 -10.27 2.72 11.13
CA GLY A 246 -9.43 3.43 12.11
C GLY A 246 -7.93 3.28 11.91
N THR A 247 -7.48 2.54 10.88
CA THR A 247 -6.05 2.29 10.65
C THR A 247 -5.55 3.19 9.53
N PRO A 248 -4.98 4.38 9.83
CA PRO A 248 -4.79 5.35 8.77
C PRO A 248 -3.34 5.30 8.22
N CYS A 249 -2.41 4.55 8.85
CA CYS A 249 -1.04 4.37 8.33
C CYS A 249 -0.78 2.90 7.99
N TYR A 250 -0.68 2.59 6.70
CA TYR A 250 -0.63 1.22 6.16
C TYR A 250 0.50 0.36 6.73
N CYS A 251 1.63 0.98 7.07
CA CYS A 251 2.81 0.33 7.64
C CYS A 251 2.71 0.07 9.16
N ASN A 252 1.70 0.56 9.89
CA ASN A 252 1.50 0.20 11.30
C ASN A 252 0.84 -1.17 11.50
N ARG A 253 0.44 -1.84 10.41
CA ARG A 253 0.03 -3.26 10.40
C ARG A 253 1.09 -4.13 9.71
N ASP A 254 0.84 -5.42 9.63
CA ASP A 254 1.65 -6.33 8.83
C ASP A 254 1.69 -5.87 7.37
N ILE A 255 2.87 -5.95 6.77
CA ILE A 255 3.08 -5.66 5.35
C ILE A 255 2.49 -6.83 4.55
N THR A 256 1.70 -6.54 3.51
CA THR A 256 1.13 -7.58 2.65
C THR A 256 2.11 -8.02 1.56
N VAL A 257 1.83 -9.14 0.90
CA VAL A 257 2.64 -9.62 -0.24
C VAL A 257 2.65 -8.61 -1.38
N ASP A 258 1.49 -8.04 -1.75
CA ASP A 258 1.43 -7.02 -2.80
C ASP A 258 2.26 -5.79 -2.46
N GLU A 259 2.17 -5.33 -1.21
CA GLU A 259 2.97 -4.20 -0.76
C GLU A 259 4.46 -4.50 -0.82
N MET A 260 4.89 -5.70 -0.44
CA MET A 260 6.30 -6.07 -0.53
C MET A 260 6.78 -6.16 -1.98
N ILE A 261 6.01 -6.78 -2.88
CA ILE A 261 6.36 -6.86 -4.31
C ILE A 261 6.49 -5.46 -4.91
N ASN A 262 5.51 -4.60 -4.66
CA ASN A 262 5.51 -3.23 -5.16
C ASN A 262 6.64 -2.39 -4.54
N LEU A 263 6.96 -2.61 -3.26
CA LEU A 263 8.09 -1.96 -2.59
C LEU A 263 9.43 -2.36 -3.21
N ILE A 264 9.63 -3.65 -3.50
CA ILE A 264 10.86 -4.14 -4.15
C ILE A 264 11.03 -3.46 -5.52
N TYR A 265 9.99 -3.44 -6.34
CA TYR A 265 10.04 -2.77 -7.63
C TYR A 265 10.25 -1.27 -7.50
N HIS A 266 9.56 -0.60 -6.56
CA HIS A 266 9.74 0.82 -6.30
C HIS A 266 11.20 1.16 -5.94
N LEU A 267 11.81 0.41 -5.01
CA LEU A 267 13.20 0.64 -4.61
C LEU A 267 14.18 0.40 -5.76
N ARG A 268 13.97 -0.64 -6.57
CA ARG A 268 14.83 -0.95 -7.71
C ARG A 268 14.70 0.05 -8.84
N ASP A 269 13.48 0.52 -9.12
CA ASP A 269 13.23 1.52 -10.14
C ASP A 269 13.88 2.86 -9.74
N LYS A 270 13.77 3.25 -8.46
CA LYS A 270 14.48 4.44 -7.91
C LYS A 270 16.00 4.30 -7.92
N GLN A 271 16.51 3.10 -7.66
CA GLN A 271 17.94 2.78 -7.78
C GLN A 271 18.42 2.67 -9.24
N ASN A 272 17.51 2.68 -10.22
CA ASN A 272 17.79 2.35 -11.62
C ASN A 272 18.40 0.95 -11.81
N TYR A 273 17.99 -0.03 -11.01
CA TYR A 273 18.56 -1.39 -11.01
C TYR A 273 17.88 -2.32 -12.04
N VAL A 274 17.90 -1.92 -13.31
CA VAL A 274 17.16 -2.59 -14.39
C VAL A 274 17.57 -4.06 -14.59
N SER A 275 18.87 -4.36 -14.56
CA SER A 275 19.39 -5.71 -14.87
C SER A 275 19.06 -6.77 -13.82
N LYS A 276 18.75 -6.37 -12.59
CA LYS A 276 18.39 -7.28 -11.49
C LYS A 276 16.99 -7.00 -10.96
N ARG A 277 16.14 -6.37 -11.77
CA ARG A 277 14.80 -5.92 -11.37
C ARG A 277 13.94 -7.06 -10.81
N ASP A 278 14.11 -8.28 -11.32
CA ASP A 278 13.35 -9.48 -10.90
C ASP A 278 14.18 -10.51 -10.10
N HIS A 279 15.45 -10.23 -9.82
CA HIS A 279 16.27 -11.14 -9.01
C HIS A 279 15.84 -11.10 -7.55
N PHE A 280 15.73 -12.21 -6.84
CA PHE A 280 15.43 -12.16 -5.41
C PHE A 280 16.21 -13.25 -4.67
N PHE A 281 17.13 -12.83 -3.81
CA PHE A 281 18.04 -13.70 -3.03
C PHE A 281 18.65 -14.88 -3.81
N ASN A 282 18.97 -14.67 -5.07
CA ASN A 282 19.43 -15.71 -5.99
C ASN A 282 20.96 -15.80 -6.15
N ASN A 283 21.71 -14.87 -5.55
CA ASN A 283 23.17 -14.81 -5.65
C ASN A 283 23.87 -15.34 -4.39
N GLY A 284 25.18 -15.54 -4.50
CA GLY A 284 26.02 -16.05 -3.42
C GLY A 284 26.12 -17.58 -3.43
N SER A 285 27.18 -18.08 -2.79
CA SER A 285 27.40 -19.53 -2.59
C SER A 285 26.50 -20.12 -1.49
N GLU A 286 26.03 -19.29 -0.56
CA GLU A 286 25.05 -19.62 0.46
C GLU A 286 23.80 -18.75 0.24
N LYS A 287 22.61 -19.36 0.32
CA LYS A 287 21.33 -18.66 0.17
C LYS A 287 20.16 -19.45 0.75
N ILE A 288 19.07 -18.75 1.02
CA ILE A 288 17.77 -19.32 1.38
C ILE A 288 17.07 -19.75 0.09
N THR A 289 17.06 -21.05 -0.18
CA THR A 289 16.62 -21.59 -1.48
C THR A 289 15.10 -21.46 -1.65
N GLU A 290 14.36 -21.54 -0.55
CA GLU A 290 12.90 -21.48 -0.49
C GLU A 290 12.38 -20.18 -1.09
N ILE A 291 13.02 -19.04 -0.77
CA ILE A 291 12.60 -17.73 -1.26
C ILE A 291 13.34 -17.28 -2.53
N SER A 292 14.40 -17.98 -2.95
CA SER A 292 15.21 -17.57 -4.10
C SER A 292 14.41 -17.60 -5.41
N ILE A 293 14.52 -16.53 -6.21
CA ILE A 293 13.94 -16.40 -7.55
C ILE A 293 15.09 -16.20 -8.56
N SER A 294 15.40 -17.27 -9.30
CA SER A 294 16.44 -17.27 -10.34
C SER A 294 15.91 -16.99 -11.74
N THR A 295 14.62 -17.22 -11.99
CA THR A 295 13.95 -17.05 -13.28
C THR A 295 12.51 -16.56 -13.06
N GLY A 296 11.98 -15.81 -14.04
CA GLY A 296 10.63 -15.23 -13.95
C GLY A 296 10.56 -13.94 -13.14
N LYS A 297 9.36 -13.35 -13.07
CA LYS A 297 9.14 -12.10 -12.33
C LYS A 297 8.89 -12.36 -10.85
N ILE A 298 9.21 -11.38 -10.02
CA ILE A 298 8.83 -11.41 -8.60
C ILE A 298 7.31 -11.51 -8.43
N SER A 299 6.55 -10.81 -9.28
CA SER A 299 5.07 -10.86 -9.28
C SER A 299 4.48 -12.25 -9.50
N ASP A 300 5.22 -13.13 -10.20
CA ASP A 300 4.76 -14.46 -10.60
C ASP A 300 5.11 -15.52 -9.54
N ASN A 301 5.96 -15.17 -8.57
CA ASN A 301 6.48 -16.04 -7.51
C ASN A 301 5.94 -15.62 -6.13
N ARG A 302 4.64 -15.37 -6.03
CA ARG A 302 4.00 -14.76 -4.85
C ARG A 302 4.11 -15.62 -3.59
N ASP A 303 4.10 -16.94 -3.72
CA ASP A 303 4.30 -17.92 -2.66
C ASP A 303 5.65 -17.75 -1.96
N LYS A 304 6.73 -17.56 -2.74
CA LYS A 304 8.07 -17.27 -2.21
C LYS A 304 8.11 -15.94 -1.48
N ILE A 305 7.45 -14.92 -2.02
CA ILE A 305 7.35 -13.61 -1.35
C ILE A 305 6.49 -13.70 -0.09
N GLN A 306 5.44 -14.54 -0.07
CA GLN A 306 4.64 -14.79 1.11
C GLN A 306 5.47 -15.36 2.26
N LEU A 307 6.36 -16.32 1.98
CA LEU A 307 7.29 -16.85 2.99
C LEU A 307 8.19 -15.75 3.56
N PHE A 308 8.81 -14.95 2.69
CA PHE A 308 9.65 -13.81 3.10
C PHE A 308 8.88 -12.81 3.97
N VAL A 309 7.68 -12.42 3.54
CA VAL A 309 6.84 -11.42 4.23
C VAL A 309 6.34 -11.94 5.57
N ASN A 310 5.96 -13.22 5.65
CA ASN A 310 5.53 -13.85 6.90
C ASN A 310 6.65 -13.79 7.95
N GLU A 311 7.86 -14.19 7.57
CA GLU A 311 8.99 -14.17 8.50
C GLU A 311 9.42 -12.74 8.87
N MET A 312 9.40 -11.81 7.90
CA MET A 312 9.68 -10.39 8.16
C MET A 312 8.70 -9.79 9.17
N ASN A 313 7.39 -10.02 8.99
CA ASN A 313 6.37 -9.52 9.91
C ASN A 313 6.47 -10.19 11.29
N ALA A 314 6.77 -11.49 11.35
CA ALA A 314 7.00 -12.19 12.61
C ALA A 314 8.19 -11.60 13.38
N MET A 315 9.29 -11.33 12.67
CA MET A 315 10.46 -10.64 13.21
C MET A 315 10.11 -9.24 13.73
N PHE A 316 9.38 -8.43 12.94
CA PHE A 316 8.97 -7.09 13.38
C PHE A 316 8.18 -7.13 14.69
N LYS A 317 7.22 -8.05 14.81
CA LYS A 317 6.44 -8.25 16.04
C LYS A 317 7.34 -8.62 17.22
N LYS A 318 8.19 -9.64 17.04
CA LYS A 318 9.07 -10.17 18.09
C LYS A 318 10.03 -9.11 18.64
N PHE A 319 10.55 -8.23 17.79
CA PHE A 319 11.56 -7.23 18.17
C PHE A 319 11.01 -5.81 18.31
N ASN A 320 9.69 -5.66 18.41
CA ASN A 320 9.02 -4.37 18.57
C ASN A 320 9.31 -3.35 17.45
N ILE A 321 9.54 -3.80 16.22
CA ILE A 321 9.70 -2.93 15.04
C ILE A 321 8.29 -2.69 14.46
N ASN A 322 7.39 -2.17 15.31
CA ASN A 322 5.95 -2.18 15.06
C ASN A 322 5.39 -0.84 14.57
N THR A 323 6.17 0.24 14.66
CA THR A 323 5.78 1.55 14.12
C THR A 323 6.25 1.70 12.67
N CYS A 324 5.53 2.49 11.89
CA CYS A 324 5.89 2.74 10.51
C CYS A 324 7.31 3.31 10.36
N LYS A 325 7.71 4.26 11.22
CA LYS A 325 9.09 4.80 11.25
C LYS A 325 10.13 3.71 11.42
N ARG A 326 9.93 2.82 12.40
CA ARG A 326 10.84 1.71 12.68
C ARG A 326 10.94 0.76 11.48
N LYS A 327 9.81 0.41 10.85
CA LYS A 327 9.81 -0.45 9.64
C LYS A 327 10.48 0.24 8.45
N ILE A 328 10.21 1.52 8.20
CA ILE A 328 10.84 2.30 7.13
C ILE A 328 12.37 2.31 7.30
N HIS A 329 12.87 2.64 8.50
CA HIS A 329 14.30 2.57 8.81
C HIS A 329 14.85 1.16 8.59
N PHE A 330 14.20 0.15 9.19
CA PHE A 330 14.71 -1.21 9.14
C PHE A 330 14.82 -1.73 7.69
N ILE A 331 13.77 -1.52 6.89
CA ILE A 331 13.72 -1.96 5.49
C ILE A 331 14.77 -1.22 4.65
N GLY A 332 14.89 0.10 4.77
CA GLY A 332 15.88 0.86 4.01
C GLY A 332 17.30 0.38 4.30
N GLN A 333 17.59 0.09 5.56
CA GLN A 333 18.88 -0.44 5.99
C GLN A 333 19.06 -1.90 5.50
N MET A 334 18.06 -2.77 5.65
CA MET A 334 18.06 -4.17 5.17
C MET A 334 18.27 -4.27 3.66
N TYR A 335 17.68 -3.34 2.88
CA TYR A 335 17.83 -3.28 1.45
C TYR A 335 19.29 -3.02 1.04
N LEU A 336 20.01 -2.16 1.76
CA LEU A 336 21.45 -1.99 1.53
C LEU A 336 22.21 -3.27 1.91
N GLU A 337 22.02 -3.81 3.13
CA GLU A 337 22.82 -4.94 3.62
C GLU A 337 22.69 -6.18 2.74
N THR A 338 21.53 -6.38 2.13
CA THR A 338 21.26 -7.54 1.25
C THR A 338 21.58 -7.29 -0.21
N ILE A 339 22.21 -6.15 -0.54
CA ILE A 339 22.48 -5.69 -1.91
C ILE A 339 21.19 -5.73 -2.72
N SER A 340 20.22 -4.92 -2.31
CA SER A 340 18.92 -4.79 -2.97
C SER A 340 18.09 -6.08 -2.94
N PHE A 341 18.13 -6.83 -1.82
CA PHE A 341 17.49 -8.15 -1.65
C PHE A 341 17.98 -9.21 -2.64
N THR A 342 19.28 -9.24 -2.92
CA THR A 342 19.86 -10.22 -3.86
C THR A 342 20.86 -11.19 -3.22
N TYR A 343 21.34 -10.89 -2.02
CA TYR A 343 22.28 -11.72 -1.24
C TYR A 343 21.81 -11.88 0.21
N THR A 344 22.12 -13.05 0.76
CA THR A 344 22.09 -13.33 2.21
C THR A 344 23.49 -13.63 2.76
N TYR A 345 24.51 -13.70 1.92
CA TYR A 345 25.89 -14.01 2.27
C TYR A 345 26.88 -13.22 1.41
N GLU A 346 27.90 -12.64 2.03
CA GLU A 346 28.92 -11.80 1.37
C GLU A 346 29.83 -12.58 0.40
N SER A 347 30.06 -13.88 0.67
CA SER A 347 30.71 -14.85 -0.23
C SER A 347 32.09 -14.47 -0.78
N ARG A 348 32.92 -13.74 -0.02
CA ARG A 348 34.32 -13.49 -0.40
C ARG A 348 35.20 -14.71 -0.17
N THR A 349 36.21 -14.87 -1.01
CA THR A 349 37.24 -15.93 -0.86
C THR A 349 38.32 -15.56 0.16
N SER A 350 38.45 -14.27 0.49
CA SER A 350 39.32 -13.75 1.54
C SER A 350 38.70 -12.51 2.21
N VAL A 351 39.12 -12.23 3.44
CA VAL A 351 38.69 -11.05 4.22
C VAL A 351 39.90 -10.30 4.75
N PRO A 352 39.80 -8.99 5.04
CA PRO A 352 40.90 -8.23 5.63
C PRO A 352 41.27 -8.74 7.04
N ASP A 353 42.48 -8.46 7.50
CA ASP A 353 43.00 -8.97 8.78
C ASP A 353 42.21 -8.53 10.03
N ASN A 354 41.47 -7.42 9.93
CA ASN A 354 40.61 -6.94 11.02
C ASN A 354 39.33 -7.78 11.20
N TYR A 355 39.07 -8.72 10.30
CA TYR A 355 37.88 -9.57 10.30
C TYR A 355 38.04 -10.77 11.25
N LYS A 356 37.60 -10.60 12.50
CA LYS A 356 37.70 -11.64 13.54
C LYS A 356 36.90 -12.90 13.15
N GLY A 357 37.58 -14.05 13.19
CA GLY A 357 37.04 -15.34 12.73
C GLY A 357 37.29 -15.66 11.26
N GLY A 358 37.75 -14.70 10.44
CA GLY A 358 38.10 -14.93 9.05
C GLY A 358 36.89 -15.19 8.14
N VAL A 359 37.14 -15.92 7.04
CA VAL A 359 36.17 -16.19 5.96
C VAL A 359 34.88 -16.85 6.46
N ASP A 360 34.96 -17.71 7.47
CA ASP A 360 33.82 -18.44 8.01
C ASP A 360 32.78 -17.53 8.66
N PHE A 361 33.15 -16.33 9.09
CA PHE A 361 32.29 -15.41 9.86
C PHE A 361 32.00 -14.08 9.12
N GLN A 362 32.06 -14.14 7.80
CA GLN A 362 31.60 -13.11 6.86
C GLN A 362 30.14 -12.70 7.04
N GLY A 363 29.72 -11.59 6.45
CA GLY A 363 28.35 -11.08 6.55
C GLY A 363 27.30 -12.12 6.15
N ARG A 364 26.35 -12.41 7.05
CA ARG A 364 25.17 -13.26 6.76
C ARG A 364 23.83 -12.67 7.22
N GLY A 365 22.77 -13.13 6.57
CA GLY A 365 21.38 -12.81 6.89
C GLY A 365 20.96 -11.41 6.45
N MET A 366 19.79 -10.98 6.91
CA MET A 366 19.15 -9.75 6.43
C MET A 366 19.84 -8.46 6.90
N LYS A 367 20.79 -8.58 7.84
CA LYS A 367 21.61 -7.47 8.36
C LYS A 367 23.11 -7.70 8.27
N GLN A 368 23.54 -8.75 7.57
CA GLN A 368 24.96 -9.06 7.36
C GLN A 368 25.78 -9.08 8.66
N ILE A 369 25.31 -9.79 9.69
CA ILE A 369 26.09 -9.90 10.93
C ILE A 369 27.44 -10.55 10.62
N THR A 370 28.47 -10.03 11.26
CA THR A 370 29.87 -10.19 10.86
C THR A 370 30.73 -10.37 12.10
N HIS A 371 31.85 -11.08 12.00
CA HIS A 371 32.76 -11.44 13.09
C HIS A 371 32.26 -12.54 14.01
N ASP A 372 33.12 -13.51 14.31
CA ASP A 372 32.79 -14.69 15.11
C ASP A 372 32.13 -14.41 16.47
N TYR A 373 32.54 -13.34 17.14
CA TYR A 373 31.94 -12.94 18.42
C TYR A 373 30.48 -12.48 18.30
N ASN A 374 30.06 -11.91 17.17
CA ASN A 374 28.65 -11.55 16.95
C ASN A 374 27.81 -12.80 16.65
N TYR A 375 28.38 -13.78 15.96
CA TYR A 375 27.76 -15.09 15.77
C TYR A 375 27.62 -15.86 17.08
N LEU A 376 28.63 -15.80 17.95
CA LEU A 376 28.59 -16.37 19.30
C LEU A 376 27.49 -15.73 20.15
N ALA A 377 27.41 -14.40 20.16
CA ALA A 377 26.36 -13.68 20.89
C ALA A 377 24.95 -14.05 20.40
N TYR A 378 24.76 -14.22 19.09
CA TYR A 378 23.48 -14.67 18.54
C TYR A 378 23.21 -16.15 18.84
N TYR A 379 24.24 -17.01 18.80
CA TYR A 379 24.14 -18.41 19.20
C TYR A 379 23.64 -18.53 20.65
N ASP A 380 24.20 -17.73 21.56
CA ASP A 380 23.76 -17.67 22.95
C ASP A 380 22.31 -17.22 23.08
N TYR A 381 21.94 -16.16 22.35
CA TYR A 381 20.57 -15.67 22.36
C TYR A 381 19.55 -16.73 21.91
N ILE A 382 19.86 -17.53 20.88
CA ILE A 382 18.91 -18.50 20.33
C ILE A 382 18.90 -19.83 21.12
N ASN A 383 20.02 -20.23 21.70
CA ASN A 383 20.15 -21.48 22.46
C ASN A 383 20.05 -21.28 23.98
N THR A 384 19.91 -20.03 24.44
CA THR A 384 19.89 -19.68 25.88
C THR A 384 21.16 -20.16 26.60
N THR A 385 22.32 -19.99 25.94
CA THR A 385 23.64 -20.29 26.51
C THR A 385 24.38 -19.01 26.89
N THR A 386 25.56 -19.12 27.50
CA THR A 386 26.36 -17.97 28.02
C THR A 386 27.83 -18.03 27.59
N PHE A 387 28.12 -18.63 26.44
CA PHE A 387 29.49 -18.79 25.94
C PHE A 387 30.15 -17.46 25.55
N TYR A 388 29.36 -16.46 25.18
CA TYR A 388 29.80 -15.09 24.94
C TYR A 388 30.36 -14.47 26.23
N ASP A 389 29.69 -14.66 27.37
CA ASP A 389 30.19 -14.17 28.66
C ASP A 389 31.51 -14.84 29.03
N THR A 390 31.61 -16.15 28.79
CA THR A 390 32.88 -16.88 28.91
C THR A 390 33.95 -16.25 28.03
N TYR A 391 33.67 -16.05 26.74
CA TYR A 391 34.60 -15.41 25.80
C TYR A 391 35.03 -14.01 26.28
N ILE A 392 34.09 -13.16 26.74
CA ILE A 392 34.41 -11.83 27.27
C ILE A 392 35.31 -11.91 28.50
N ALA A 393 35.06 -12.85 29.41
CA ALA A 393 35.83 -13.02 30.63
C ALA A 393 37.24 -13.59 30.38
N THR A 394 37.43 -14.41 29.35
CA THR A 394 38.70 -15.12 29.12
C THR A 394 39.56 -14.53 28.00
N ARG A 395 38.98 -13.71 27.12
CA ARG A 395 39.72 -13.12 26.00
C ARG A 395 40.76 -12.09 26.45
N SER A 396 41.79 -11.91 25.65
CA SER A 396 42.74 -10.82 25.76
C SER A 396 42.48 -9.75 24.69
N GLY A 397 42.12 -8.54 25.13
CA GLY A 397 41.86 -7.42 24.22
C GLY A 397 40.71 -7.70 23.25
N TYR A 398 40.91 -7.35 21.98
CA TYR A 398 39.96 -7.57 20.88
C TYR A 398 40.39 -8.75 19.97
N GLU A 399 40.82 -9.87 20.58
CA GLU A 399 41.07 -11.11 19.83
C GLU A 399 39.78 -11.74 19.31
N SER A 400 39.89 -12.71 18.39
CA SER A 400 38.74 -13.45 17.87
C SER A 400 38.29 -14.55 18.86
N VAL A 401 37.08 -15.09 18.69
CA VAL A 401 36.63 -16.28 19.45
C VAL A 401 37.54 -17.46 19.15
N GLY A 402 37.92 -17.66 17.89
CA GLY A 402 38.86 -18.72 17.50
C GLY A 402 40.24 -18.58 18.15
N ASP A 403 40.77 -17.35 18.22
CA ASP A 403 42.02 -17.07 18.96
C ASP A 403 41.87 -17.36 20.46
N CYS A 404 40.75 -16.97 21.06
CA CYS A 404 40.47 -17.22 22.46
C CYS A 404 40.45 -18.74 22.74
N VAL A 405 39.74 -19.51 21.92
CA VAL A 405 39.69 -20.98 21.99
C VAL A 405 41.08 -21.60 21.89
N ALA A 406 41.92 -21.10 20.97
CA ALA A 406 43.26 -21.66 20.73
C ALA A 406 44.29 -21.29 21.80
N LYS A 407 44.16 -20.12 22.45
CA LYS A 407 45.21 -19.53 23.29
C LYS A 407 44.85 -19.43 24.77
N ARG A 408 43.59 -19.63 25.16
CA ARG A 408 43.10 -19.41 26.54
C ARG A 408 42.58 -20.72 27.14
N PRO A 409 43.38 -21.44 27.94
CA PRO A 409 42.96 -22.70 28.59
C PRO A 409 41.69 -22.55 29.46
N ALA A 410 41.47 -21.38 30.05
CA ALA A 410 40.27 -21.09 30.84
C ALA A 410 38.99 -21.11 29.99
N ALA A 411 39.06 -20.68 28.72
CA ALA A 411 37.93 -20.73 27.79
C ALA A 411 37.56 -22.19 27.46
N THR A 412 38.56 -22.99 27.11
CA THR A 412 38.41 -24.42 26.82
C THR A 412 37.83 -25.19 28.01
N THR A 413 38.32 -24.92 29.22
CA THR A 413 37.83 -25.56 30.45
C THR A 413 36.36 -25.24 30.72
N ALA A 414 35.91 -24.06 30.30
CA ALA A 414 34.52 -23.62 30.40
C ALA A 414 33.63 -24.07 29.22
N GLY A 415 34.14 -24.95 28.35
CA GLY A 415 33.39 -25.52 27.22
C GLY A 415 33.47 -24.72 25.91
N LEU A 416 34.20 -23.61 25.88
CA LEU A 416 34.51 -22.87 24.64
C LEU A 416 35.78 -23.47 24.00
N ASP A 417 35.65 -24.70 23.49
CA ASP A 417 36.74 -25.48 22.91
C ASP A 417 36.70 -25.52 21.37
N THR A 418 37.65 -26.24 20.76
CA THR A 418 37.75 -26.37 19.30
C THR A 418 36.51 -27.00 18.69
N ALA A 419 35.93 -28.02 19.34
CA ALA A 419 34.76 -28.71 18.83
C ALA A 419 33.54 -27.79 18.82
N PHE A 420 33.36 -26.99 19.88
CA PHE A 420 32.34 -25.94 19.91
C PHE A 420 32.56 -24.91 18.79
N TYR A 421 33.79 -24.42 18.61
CA TYR A 421 34.09 -23.39 17.62
C TYR A 421 33.85 -23.88 16.18
N ASP A 422 34.15 -25.15 15.87
CA ASP A 422 33.80 -25.75 14.58
C ASP A 422 32.27 -25.93 14.41
N GLY A 423 31.56 -26.25 15.50
CA GLY A 423 30.10 -26.20 15.56
C GLY A 423 29.54 -24.80 15.27
N LEU A 424 30.18 -23.75 15.81
CA LEU A 424 29.79 -22.36 15.58
C LEU A 424 29.92 -21.95 14.12
N LYS A 425 30.96 -22.41 13.40
CA LYS A 425 31.10 -22.21 11.94
C LYS A 425 29.95 -22.85 11.17
N THR A 426 29.51 -24.02 11.61
CA THR A 426 28.36 -24.71 11.01
C THR A 426 27.06 -23.95 11.28
N PHE A 427 26.87 -23.50 12.52
CA PHE A 427 25.73 -22.66 12.90
C PHE A 427 25.69 -21.34 12.12
N ALA A 428 26.84 -20.71 11.84
CA ALA A 428 26.92 -19.46 11.10
C ALA A 428 26.19 -19.54 9.75
N LYS A 429 26.31 -20.67 9.03
CA LYS A 429 25.65 -20.91 7.74
C LYS A 429 24.13 -20.90 7.84
N LYS A 430 23.55 -21.26 8.98
CA LYS A 430 22.09 -21.18 9.18
C LYS A 430 21.56 -19.76 8.98
N ILE A 431 22.37 -18.74 9.27
CA ILE A 431 21.95 -17.34 9.18
C ILE A 431 21.79 -16.87 7.72
N SER A 432 22.46 -17.51 6.76
CA SER A 432 22.31 -17.23 5.32
C SER A 432 21.41 -18.25 4.61
N GLN A 433 21.16 -19.41 5.22
CA GLN A 433 20.46 -20.53 4.57
C GLN A 433 19.05 -20.80 5.13
N GLU A 434 18.78 -20.44 6.39
CA GLU A 434 17.48 -20.68 7.03
C GLU A 434 16.73 -19.36 7.25
N LEU A 435 15.49 -19.30 6.75
CA LEU A 435 14.66 -18.10 6.76
C LEU A 435 14.48 -17.51 8.16
N PHE A 436 14.17 -18.36 9.13
CA PHE A 436 14.03 -17.97 10.54
C PHE A 436 15.31 -17.30 11.06
N HIS A 437 16.48 -17.94 10.91
CA HIS A 437 17.71 -17.39 11.47
C HIS A 437 18.16 -16.12 10.74
N ALA A 438 17.93 -16.01 9.43
CA ALA A 438 18.28 -14.83 8.65
C ALA A 438 17.53 -13.57 9.11
N PHE A 439 16.24 -13.69 9.42
CA PHE A 439 15.43 -12.61 9.96
C PHE A 439 15.63 -12.42 11.45
N ASN A 440 15.66 -13.52 12.22
CA ASN A 440 15.74 -13.43 13.68
C ASN A 440 17.05 -12.78 14.13
N SER A 441 18.18 -13.14 13.52
CA SER A 441 19.48 -12.48 13.76
C SER A 441 19.45 -10.99 13.41
N ALA A 442 18.79 -10.61 12.31
CA ALA A 442 18.67 -9.22 11.89
C ALA A 442 17.86 -8.37 12.88
N GLY A 443 16.72 -8.89 13.35
CA GLY A 443 15.92 -8.24 14.38
C GLY A 443 16.64 -8.16 15.72
N TRP A 444 17.26 -9.26 16.16
CA TRP A 444 18.05 -9.32 17.39
C TRP A 444 19.23 -8.34 17.35
N PHE A 445 20.02 -8.35 16.29
CA PHE A 445 21.19 -7.50 16.15
C PHE A 445 20.78 -6.02 16.21
N SER A 446 19.71 -5.66 15.50
CA SER A 446 19.25 -4.28 15.41
C SER A 446 18.51 -3.78 16.65
N THR A 447 18.16 -4.63 17.62
CA THR A 447 17.32 -4.21 18.77
C THR A 447 17.83 -4.66 20.12
N VAL A 448 18.16 -5.94 20.28
CA VAL A 448 18.65 -6.51 21.53
C VAL A 448 20.14 -6.24 21.67
N TYR A 449 20.91 -6.55 20.63
CA TYR A 449 22.36 -6.36 20.64
C TYR A 449 22.77 -4.89 20.48
N LYS A 450 21.95 -4.09 19.77
CA LYS A 450 22.10 -2.64 19.59
C LYS A 450 20.92 -1.88 20.23
N PRO A 451 20.88 -1.75 21.57
CA PRO A 451 19.68 -1.33 22.31
C PRO A 451 19.22 0.10 22.04
N THR A 452 20.10 0.99 21.56
CA THR A 452 19.73 2.38 21.26
C THR A 452 18.97 2.54 19.94
N THR A 453 19.05 1.56 19.04
CA THR A 453 18.54 1.65 17.66
C THR A 453 17.06 2.01 17.59
N LEU A 454 16.20 1.37 18.41
CA LEU A 454 14.76 1.67 18.41
C LEU A 454 14.47 3.11 18.82
N THR A 455 15.18 3.60 19.84
CA THR A 455 15.07 5.00 20.30
C THR A 455 15.49 5.96 19.19
N GLU A 456 16.55 5.65 18.44
CA GLU A 456 16.98 6.46 17.30
C GLU A 456 15.97 6.44 16.14
N MET A 457 15.39 5.28 15.84
CA MET A 457 14.34 5.14 14.82
C MET A 457 13.09 5.97 15.17
N ASP A 458 12.78 6.11 16.45
CA ASP A 458 11.61 6.87 16.91
C ASP A 458 11.79 8.39 16.78
N LYS A 459 13.02 8.90 16.70
CA LYS A 459 13.27 10.35 16.60
C LYS A 459 12.73 10.96 15.30
N GLY A 460 12.65 10.20 14.21
CA GLY A 460 12.12 10.69 12.94
C GLY A 460 12.69 9.97 11.72
N LEU A 461 12.41 10.50 10.53
CA LEU A 461 12.89 9.98 9.23
C LEU A 461 13.69 11.02 8.44
N GLU A 462 14.13 12.09 9.11
CA GLU A 462 15.00 13.08 8.50
C GLU A 462 16.43 12.55 8.41
N ASP A 463 17.24 13.16 7.56
CA ASP A 463 18.62 12.73 7.28
C ASP A 463 19.46 12.50 8.55
N GLU A 464 19.29 13.37 9.55
CA GLU A 464 19.97 13.25 10.84
C GLU A 464 19.48 12.03 11.63
N ASN A 465 18.18 11.74 11.63
CA ASN A 465 17.65 10.53 12.28
C ASN A 465 18.18 9.27 11.60
N ILE A 466 18.26 9.27 10.27
CA ILE A 466 18.81 8.15 9.49
C ILE A 466 20.30 7.95 9.82
N ARG A 467 21.05 9.05 9.97
CA ARG A 467 22.45 9.02 10.41
C ARG A 467 22.58 8.40 11.80
N LEU A 468 21.77 8.83 12.76
CA LEU A 468 21.77 8.28 14.12
C LEU A 468 21.46 6.78 14.15
N VAL A 469 20.46 6.32 13.40
CA VAL A 469 20.15 4.89 13.26
C VAL A 469 21.31 4.13 12.64
N THR A 470 21.95 4.70 11.61
CA THR A 470 23.10 4.09 10.94
C THR A 470 24.28 3.92 11.90
N VAL A 471 24.59 4.96 12.67
CA VAL A 471 25.64 4.92 13.70
C VAL A 471 25.31 3.91 14.79
N ALA A 472 24.06 3.83 15.24
CA ALA A 472 23.63 2.87 16.25
C ALA A 472 23.83 1.41 15.81
N ILE A 473 23.55 1.11 14.53
CA ILE A 473 23.67 -0.26 13.99
C ILE A 473 25.14 -0.58 13.65
N ASN A 474 25.84 0.31 12.95
CA ASN A 474 27.15 0.02 12.34
C ASN A 474 28.34 0.53 13.15
N GLY A 475 28.12 1.34 14.19
CA GLY A 475 29.18 2.03 14.91
C GLY A 475 29.85 3.16 14.10
N GLY A 476 29.28 3.54 12.95
CA GLY A 476 29.81 4.57 12.04
C GLY A 476 28.86 4.87 10.88
N GLU A 477 29.33 5.64 9.89
CA GLU A 477 28.49 6.22 8.82
C GLU A 477 28.69 5.55 7.44
N ASN A 478 29.16 4.30 7.42
CA ASN A 478 29.40 3.57 6.17
C ASN A 478 28.12 3.50 5.31
N ASN A 479 28.25 3.91 4.04
CA ASN A 479 27.16 3.97 3.05
C ASN A 479 25.96 4.82 3.47
N LEU A 480 26.20 5.90 4.23
CA LEU A 480 25.13 6.76 4.75
C LEU A 480 24.26 7.37 3.64
N ALA A 481 24.85 7.73 2.50
CA ALA A 481 24.12 8.33 1.37
C ALA A 481 23.06 7.35 0.82
N GLU A 482 23.43 6.10 0.61
CA GLU A 482 22.55 5.04 0.16
C GLU A 482 21.47 4.73 1.20
N ARG A 483 21.83 4.64 2.49
CA ARG A 483 20.87 4.42 3.58
C ARG A 483 19.83 5.53 3.65
N LYS A 484 20.25 6.79 3.45
CA LYS A 484 19.34 7.94 3.33
C LYS A 484 18.38 7.78 2.17
N ASN A 485 18.89 7.44 0.98
CA ASN A 485 18.06 7.24 -0.21
C ASN A 485 17.04 6.11 -0.03
N TYR A 486 17.47 4.94 0.42
CA TYR A 486 16.58 3.78 0.56
C TYR A 486 15.52 4.00 1.63
N THR A 487 15.87 4.68 2.73
CA THR A 487 14.90 5.04 3.76
C THR A 487 13.89 6.07 3.23
N LYS A 488 14.33 7.07 2.46
CA LYS A 488 13.44 8.05 1.81
C LYS A 488 12.50 7.43 0.79
N TRP A 489 12.98 6.52 -0.05
CA TRP A 489 12.13 5.83 -1.04
C TRP A 489 11.14 4.88 -0.35
N THR A 490 11.55 4.22 0.74
CA THR A 490 10.62 3.43 1.55
C THR A 490 9.54 4.32 2.21
N ARG A 491 9.94 5.49 2.73
CA ARG A 491 9.03 6.54 3.27
C ARG A 491 8.04 7.02 2.21
N GLU A 492 8.52 7.27 0.98
CA GLU A 492 7.71 7.67 -0.18
C GLU A 492 6.70 6.58 -0.56
N PHE A 493 7.14 5.31 -0.66
CA PHE A 493 6.28 4.18 -0.98
C PHE A 493 5.11 4.04 -0.01
N PHE A 494 5.38 4.12 1.30
CA PHE A 494 4.34 4.09 2.33
C PHE A 494 3.55 5.39 2.43
N LYS A 495 3.86 6.38 1.58
CA LYS A 495 3.26 7.72 1.57
C LYS A 495 3.23 8.32 2.97
N TYR A 496 4.31 8.11 3.71
CA TYR A 496 4.36 8.44 5.12
C TYR A 496 4.06 9.93 5.33
N ASP A 497 4.58 10.82 4.50
CA ASP A 497 4.37 12.25 4.73
C ASP A 497 2.95 12.73 4.45
N THR A 498 2.33 12.22 3.38
CA THR A 498 1.01 12.67 2.95
C THR A 498 -0.12 11.93 3.65
N GLU A 499 0.10 10.67 4.02
CA GLU A 499 -0.94 9.81 4.58
C GLU A 499 -0.69 9.48 6.06
N CYS A 500 0.55 9.57 6.58
CA CYS A 500 0.89 9.29 7.99
C CYS A 500 1.38 10.49 8.83
N VAL A 501 2.06 11.52 8.27
CA VAL A 501 2.69 12.67 9.00
C VAL A 501 1.95 13.98 8.87
N ARG A 502 1.14 14.22 7.82
CA ARG A 502 0.15 15.32 7.81
C ARG A 502 -1.04 15.06 8.76
N ARG A 503 -0.70 14.35 9.82
CA ARG A 503 -1.27 14.35 11.14
C ARG A 503 -0.24 15.11 11.97
#